data_AF-A0A542DVM9-F1
#
_entry.id   AF-A0A542DVM9-F1
#
_cell.length_a   1.000
_cell.length_b   1.000
_cell.length_c   1.000
_cell.angle_alpha   90.00
_cell.angle_beta   90.00
_cell.angle_gamma   90.00
#
_symmetry.space_group_name_H-M   'P 1'
#
loop_
_entity.id
_entity.type
_entity.pdbx_description
1 polymer ?
#
loop_
_entity_poly.entity_id
_entity_poly.type
_entity_poly.pdbx_seq_one_letter_code
_entity_poly.pdbx_strand_id
1 'polypeptide(L)'
;MAEVDPEDDSIERFVVYHYRYDPQRSERRNVVVAAYDDAGEFEARVDHENARLRGRAARGERIDPREHISGTVLPPGYARLAARARLVRRANVRGVAPGRRLDRLELPDSVAVLRPVTEQDDPDAASRER
;
A
#
# COMPACT_ATOMS: atom_id res chain seq x y z
N MET A 1 14.06 2.94 21.48
CA MET A 1 13.38 2.37 20.31
C MET A 1 12.11 1.71 20.78
N ALA A 2 10.98 2.30 20.43
CA ALA A 2 9.67 1.72 20.65
C ALA A 2 9.18 1.26 19.29
N GLU A 3 9.41 -0.01 18.97
CA GLU A 3 8.78 -0.63 17.80
C GLU A 3 7.26 -0.54 17.98
N VAL A 4 6.56 -0.05 16.95
CA VAL A 4 5.10 0.06 16.96
C VAL A 4 4.46 -1.16 16.31
N ASP A 5 3.18 -1.39 16.59
CA ASP A 5 2.43 -2.42 15.89
C ASP A 5 2.30 -2.06 14.40
N PRO A 6 2.82 -2.90 13.46
CA PRO A 6 2.67 -2.65 12.03
C PRO A 6 1.19 -2.59 11.59
N GLU A 7 0.26 -3.15 12.36
CA GLU A 7 -1.17 -3.17 12.06
C GLU A 7 -1.95 -1.98 12.66
N ASP A 8 -1.33 -1.12 13.48
CA ASP A 8 -2.01 0.03 14.11
C ASP A 8 -2.41 1.13 13.10
N ASP A 9 -3.60 1.01 12.52
CA ASP A 9 -4.11 1.90 11.46
C ASP A 9 -4.42 3.33 11.91
N SER A 10 -4.18 3.66 13.18
CA SER A 10 -4.41 5.00 13.72
C SER A 10 -3.23 5.95 13.54
N ILE A 11 -2.03 5.43 13.28
CA ILE A 11 -0.79 6.21 13.16
C ILE A 11 -0.11 6.04 11.80
N GLU A 12 0.74 7.01 11.46
CA GLU A 12 1.69 6.87 10.37
C GLU A 12 2.77 5.85 10.80
N ARG A 13 3.04 4.88 9.93
CA ARG A 13 3.97 3.79 10.20
C ARG A 13 4.99 3.68 9.10
N PHE A 14 6.25 3.61 9.50
CA PHE A 14 7.39 3.29 8.66
C PHE A 14 7.69 1.80 8.81
N VAL A 15 7.24 1.00 7.84
CA VAL A 15 7.32 -0.46 7.91
C VAL A 15 8.53 -0.98 7.13
N VAL A 16 9.36 -1.78 7.78
CA VAL A 16 10.51 -2.45 7.18
C VAL A 16 10.13 -3.85 6.74
N TYR A 17 10.40 -4.16 5.47
CA TYR A 17 10.20 -5.48 4.89
C TYR A 17 11.50 -6.15 4.56
N HIS A 18 11.51 -7.46 4.77
CA HIS A 18 12.51 -8.35 4.22
C HIS A 18 11.83 -9.25 3.19
N TYR A 19 12.13 -9.01 1.90
CA TYR A 19 11.71 -9.90 0.84
C TYR A 19 12.59 -11.14 0.86
N ARG A 20 12.02 -12.29 1.26
CA ARG A 20 12.75 -13.55 1.39
C ARG A 20 11.86 -14.73 1.05
N TYR A 21 12.50 -15.89 0.89
CA TYR A 21 11.77 -17.16 0.82
C TYR A 21 11.20 -17.52 2.19
N ASP A 22 9.89 -17.72 2.26
CA ASP A 22 9.17 -18.23 3.43
C ASP A 22 9.02 -19.75 3.29
N PRO A 23 9.79 -20.55 4.07
CA PRO A 23 9.74 -22.00 3.95
C PRO A 23 8.41 -22.59 4.42
N GLN A 24 7.64 -21.90 5.28
CA GLN A 24 6.35 -22.42 5.77
C GLN A 24 5.30 -22.40 4.66
N ARG A 25 5.36 -21.39 3.79
CA ARG A 25 4.42 -21.21 2.67
C ARG A 25 5.00 -21.64 1.32
N SER A 26 6.29 -22.00 1.28
CA SER A 26 7.04 -22.35 0.07
C SER A 26 6.97 -21.27 -1.02
N GLU A 27 6.96 -20.00 -0.63
CA GLU A 27 6.85 -18.86 -1.54
C GLU A 27 7.79 -17.72 -1.13
N ARG A 28 8.10 -16.82 -2.07
CA ARG A 28 8.84 -15.58 -1.75
C ARG A 28 7.86 -14.48 -1.41
N ARG A 29 8.09 -13.77 -0.31
CA ARG A 29 7.20 -12.71 0.17
C ARG A 29 7.94 -11.65 0.97
N ASN A 30 7.30 -10.49 1.09
CA ASN A 30 7.66 -9.48 2.07
C ASN A 30 7.24 -9.97 3.46
N VAL A 31 8.22 -10.12 4.35
CA VAL A 31 8.02 -10.37 5.77
C VAL A 31 8.28 -9.07 6.52
N VAL A 32 7.33 -8.64 7.35
CA VAL A 32 7.54 -7.47 8.24
C VAL A 32 8.63 -7.83 9.25
N VAL A 33 9.64 -6.97 9.35
CA VAL A 33 10.75 -7.15 10.29
C VAL A 33 10.67 -6.16 11.45
N ALA A 34 10.16 -4.96 11.19
CA ALA A 34 9.93 -3.93 12.19
C ALA A 34 8.96 -2.87 11.64
N ALA A 35 8.34 -2.11 12.54
CA ALA A 35 7.62 -0.88 12.21
C ALA A 35 7.95 0.21 13.23
N TYR A 36 8.00 1.45 12.77
CA TYR A 36 8.31 2.64 13.57
C TYR A 36 7.30 3.76 13.29
N ASP A 37 7.16 4.69 14.22
CA ASP A 37 6.47 5.98 14.02
C ASP A 37 7.45 7.11 13.67
N ASP A 38 8.76 6.85 13.72
CA ASP A 38 9.84 7.77 13.38
C ASP A 38 10.61 7.33 12.13
N ALA A 39 10.87 8.30 11.25
CA ALA A 39 11.59 8.07 10.00
C ALA A 39 13.08 7.75 10.21
N GLY A 40 13.72 8.35 11.23
CA GLY A 40 15.14 8.12 11.52
C GLY A 40 15.40 6.72 12.07
N GLU A 41 14.54 6.23 12.97
CA GLU A 41 14.58 4.84 13.45
C GLU A 41 14.37 3.84 12.30
N PHE A 42 13.45 4.15 11.37
CA PHE A 42 13.22 3.37 10.17
C PHE A 42 14.46 3.29 9.26
N GLU A 43 15.06 4.44 8.91
CA GLU A 43 16.25 4.48 8.05
C GLU A 43 17.43 3.71 8.67
N ALA A 44 17.68 3.95 9.97
CA ALA A 44 18.71 3.24 10.71
C ALA A 44 18.47 1.72 10.70
N ARG A 45 17.21 1.27 10.79
CA ARG A 45 16.87 -0.15 10.74
C ARG A 45 17.07 -0.77 9.35
N VAL A 46 16.67 -0.05 8.30
CA VAL A 46 16.88 -0.48 6.91
C VAL A 46 18.38 -0.65 6.63
N ASP A 47 19.20 0.31 7.04
CA ASP A 47 20.65 0.27 6.87
C ASP A 47 21.28 -0.88 7.65
N HIS A 48 20.85 -1.06 8.90
CA HIS A 48 21.30 -2.17 9.74
C HIS A 48 21.01 -3.53 9.09
N GLU A 49 19.78 -3.77 8.63
CA GLU A 49 19.41 -5.06 8.02
C GLU A 49 20.09 -5.27 6.66
N ASN A 50 20.27 -4.21 5.86
CA ASN A 50 21.06 -4.28 4.63
C ASN A 50 22.52 -4.63 4.92
N ALA A 51 23.14 -4.00 5.90
CA ALA A 51 24.50 -4.32 6.32
C ALA A 51 24.60 -5.78 6.81
N ARG A 52 23.60 -6.26 7.57
CA ARG A 52 23.52 -7.65 8.00
C ARG A 52 23.45 -8.61 6.82
N LEU A 53 22.60 -8.33 5.83
CA LEU A 53 22.45 -9.17 4.63
C LEU A 53 23.75 -9.22 3.81
N ARG A 54 24.40 -8.06 3.59
CA ARG A 54 25.72 -7.99 2.92
C ARG A 54 26.79 -8.74 3.71
N GLY A 55 26.79 -8.62 5.04
CA GLY A 55 27.72 -9.33 5.92
C GLY A 55 27.56 -10.84 5.85
N ARG A 56 26.32 -11.35 5.75
CA ARG A 56 26.05 -12.77 5.51
C ARG A 56 26.61 -13.22 4.16
N ALA A 57 26.40 -12.42 3.10
CA ALA A 57 26.91 -12.73 1.77
C ALA A 57 28.45 -12.81 1.75
N ALA A 58 29.12 -11.87 2.42
CA ALA A 58 30.57 -11.83 2.53
C ALA A 58 31.16 -13.03 3.29
N ARG A 59 30.40 -13.64 4.22
CA ARG A 59 30.78 -14.88 4.91
C ARG A 59 30.56 -16.15 4.07
N GLY A 60 30.06 -16.02 2.85
CA GLY A 60 29.75 -17.16 1.98
C GLY A 60 28.49 -17.92 2.38
N GLU A 61 27.61 -17.32 3.21
CA GLU A 61 26.30 -17.90 3.46
C GLU A 61 25.51 -17.99 2.14
N ARG A 62 24.80 -19.10 1.93
CA ARG A 62 23.93 -19.26 0.75
C ARG A 62 22.69 -18.39 0.91
N ILE A 63 22.72 -17.21 0.28
CA ILE A 63 21.62 -16.25 0.27
C ILE A 63 20.92 -16.32 -1.08
N ASP A 64 19.60 -16.17 -1.10
CA ASP A 64 18.86 -16.04 -2.36
C ASP A 64 19.24 -14.70 -3.02
N PRO A 65 19.70 -14.67 -4.28
CA PRO A 65 20.06 -13.42 -4.97
C PRO A 65 18.93 -12.38 -5.04
N ARG A 66 17.68 -12.81 -4.85
CA ARG A 66 16.50 -11.92 -4.81
C ARG A 66 16.19 -11.40 -3.41
N GLU A 67 16.85 -11.91 -2.37
CA GLU A 67 16.68 -11.46 -0.99
C GLU A 67 17.10 -9.99 -0.87
N HIS A 68 16.21 -9.13 -0.36
CA HIS A 68 16.51 -7.71 -0.17
C HIS A 68 15.66 -7.11 0.97
N ILE A 69 16.19 -6.02 1.54
CA ILE A 69 15.49 -5.19 2.52
C ILE A 69 14.88 -4.00 1.79
N SER A 70 13.62 -3.72 2.10
CA SER A 70 12.90 -2.54 1.62
C SER A 70 12.03 -1.97 2.73
N GLY A 71 11.39 -0.84 2.48
CA GLY A 71 10.44 -0.28 3.42
C GLY A 71 9.40 0.60 2.73
N THR A 72 8.34 0.92 3.45
CA THR A 72 7.27 1.78 2.98
C THR A 72 6.73 2.64 4.12
N VAL A 73 6.16 3.79 3.76
CA VAL A 73 5.36 4.60 4.67
C VAL A 73 3.89 4.25 4.49
N LEU A 74 3.20 3.99 5.59
CA LEU A 74 1.77 3.73 5.64
C LEU A 74 1.09 4.84 6.44
N PRO A 75 0.32 5.73 5.79
CA PRO A 75 -0.40 6.78 6.51
C PRO A 75 -1.51 6.19 7.40
N PRO A 76 -2.04 6.98 8.35
CA PRO A 76 -3.24 6.61 9.10
C PRO A 76 -4.40 6.26 8.16
N GLY A 77 -5.16 5.22 8.48
CA GLY A 77 -6.30 4.76 7.68
C GLY A 77 -5.92 4.00 6.39
N TYR A 78 -4.63 3.72 6.17
CA TYR A 78 -4.17 3.01 4.97
C TYR A 78 -4.86 1.65 4.80
N ALA A 79 -5.01 0.85 5.86
CA ALA A 79 -5.66 -0.46 5.76
C ALA A 79 -7.14 -0.33 5.36
N ARG A 80 -7.85 0.66 5.93
CA ARG A 80 -9.23 1.00 5.55
C ARG A 80 -9.34 1.38 4.07
N LEU A 81 -8.47 2.26 3.60
CA LEU A 81 -8.43 2.70 2.19
C LEU A 81 -8.10 1.55 1.25
N ALA A 82 -7.11 0.71 1.60
CA ALA A 82 -6.75 -0.47 0.82
C ALA A 82 -7.89 -1.49 0.74
N ALA A 83 -8.66 -1.69 1.81
CA ALA A 83 -9.85 -2.54 1.79
C ALA A 83 -10.92 -2.01 0.82
N ARG A 84 -11.15 -0.69 0.80
CA ARG A 84 -12.06 -0.04 -0.15
C ARG A 84 -11.56 -0.17 -1.60
N ALA A 85 -10.28 0.05 -1.85
CA ALA A 85 -9.69 -0.18 -3.19
C ALA A 85 -9.95 -1.61 -3.69
N ARG A 86 -9.74 -2.61 -2.83
CA ARG A 86 -9.99 -4.02 -3.16
C ARG A 86 -11.47 -4.29 -3.45
N LEU A 87 -12.38 -3.64 -2.74
CA LEU A 87 -13.82 -3.73 -3.01
C LEU A 87 -14.15 -3.17 -4.40
N VAL A 88 -13.69 -1.96 -4.72
CA VAL A 88 -13.91 -1.31 -6.03
C VAL A 88 -13.33 -2.17 -7.16
N ARG A 89 -12.07 -2.61 -7.01
CA ARG A 89 -11.43 -3.50 -7.98
C ARG A 89 -12.21 -4.79 -8.21
N ARG A 90 -12.70 -5.43 -7.14
CA ARG A 90 -13.51 -6.66 -7.26
C ARG A 90 -14.86 -6.41 -7.94
N ALA A 91 -15.50 -5.28 -7.65
CA ALA A 91 -16.74 -4.91 -8.31
C ALA A 91 -16.53 -4.72 -9.83
N ASN A 92 -15.48 -3.98 -10.22
CA ASN A 92 -15.10 -3.79 -11.62
C ASN A 92 -14.80 -5.12 -12.33
N VAL A 93 -14.00 -6.00 -11.74
CA VAL A 93 -13.70 -7.34 -12.30
C VAL A 93 -14.97 -8.18 -12.52
N ARG A 94 -16.00 -7.97 -11.71
CA ARG A 94 -17.29 -8.68 -11.81
C ARG A 94 -18.32 -7.93 -12.66
N GLY A 95 -17.98 -6.79 -13.26
CA GLY A 95 -18.92 -5.95 -14.02
C GLY A 95 -20.03 -5.33 -13.17
N VAL A 96 -19.85 -5.24 -11.85
CA VAL A 96 -20.83 -4.63 -10.93
C VAL A 96 -20.48 -3.17 -10.75
N ALA A 97 -21.30 -2.26 -11.25
CA ALA A 97 -21.18 -0.83 -10.99
C ALA A 97 -21.69 -0.55 -9.56
N PRO A 98 -20.85 -0.09 -8.62
CA PRO A 98 -21.31 0.21 -7.26
C PRO A 98 -22.16 1.50 -7.20
N GLY A 99 -22.26 2.23 -8.33
CA GLY A 99 -23.16 3.37 -8.51
C GLY A 99 -22.92 4.48 -7.48
N ARG A 100 -24.01 5.14 -7.07
CA ARG A 100 -24.00 6.24 -6.07
C ARG A 100 -23.45 5.84 -4.69
N ARG A 101 -23.20 4.55 -4.43
CA ARG A 101 -22.55 4.12 -3.18
C ARG A 101 -21.06 4.45 -3.16
N LEU A 102 -20.42 4.63 -4.31
CA LEU A 102 -19.03 5.10 -4.39
C LEU A 102 -18.86 6.52 -3.85
N ASP A 103 -19.87 7.36 -4.03
CA ASP A 103 -19.84 8.78 -3.66
C ASP A 103 -19.77 9.01 -2.15
N ARG A 104 -20.16 7.99 -1.38
CA ARG A 104 -20.15 7.99 0.08
C ARG A 104 -18.92 7.30 0.66
N LEU A 105 -18.07 6.74 -0.19
CA LEU A 105 -16.82 6.09 0.20
C LEU A 105 -15.69 7.08 0.02
N GLU A 106 -14.85 7.23 1.04
CA GLU A 106 -13.51 7.77 0.85
C GLU A 106 -12.77 6.79 -0.06
N LEU A 107 -12.32 7.28 -1.21
CA LEU A 107 -11.56 6.51 -2.18
C LEU A 107 -10.08 6.85 -2.03
N PRO A 108 -9.17 5.87 -2.15
CA PRO A 108 -7.75 6.16 -2.22
C PRO A 108 -7.43 6.87 -3.54
N ASP A 109 -6.36 7.64 -3.55
CA ASP A 109 -5.90 8.42 -4.72
C ASP A 109 -5.65 7.57 -5.98
N SER A 110 -5.45 6.26 -5.81
CA SER A 110 -5.33 5.30 -6.92
C SER A 110 -6.66 5.00 -7.64
N VAL A 111 -7.79 5.54 -7.18
CA VAL A 111 -9.13 5.29 -7.73
C VAL A 111 -9.77 6.60 -8.15
N ALA A 112 -10.04 6.74 -9.45
CA ALA A 112 -10.85 7.81 -10.01
C ALA A 112 -12.23 7.30 -10.44
N VAL A 113 -13.27 8.12 -10.24
CA VAL A 113 -14.62 7.86 -10.75
C VAL A 113 -14.91 8.84 -11.87
N LEU A 114 -14.96 8.34 -13.10
CA LEU A 114 -15.34 9.11 -14.26
C LEU A 114 -16.85 8.96 -14.49
N ARG A 115 -17.53 10.09 -14.68
CA ARG A 115 -18.95 10.12 -15.02
C ARG A 115 -19.13 10.76 -16.39
N PRO A 116 -20.01 10.22 -17.24
CA PRO A 116 -20.44 10.97 -18.41
C PRO A 116 -21.16 12.24 -17.94
N VAL A 117 -20.77 13.39 -18.50
CA VAL A 117 -21.53 14.63 -18.33
C VAL A 117 -22.88 14.43 -19.03
N THR A 118 -23.96 14.58 -18.28
CA THR A 118 -25.31 14.62 -18.84
C THR A 118 -25.72 16.08 -19.09
N GLU A 119 -26.57 16.35 -20.10
CA GLU A 119 -27.04 17.71 -20.43
C GLU A 119 -27.61 18.50 -19.25
N GLN A 120 -28.06 17.81 -18.20
CA GLN A 120 -28.56 18.44 -16.96
C GLN A 120 -27.46 19.11 -16.13
N ASP A 121 -26.19 18.79 -16.37
CA ASP A 121 -25.02 19.36 -15.68
C ASP A 121 -24.32 20.46 -16.50
N ASP A 122 -24.77 20.74 -17.73
CA ASP A 122 -24.23 21.81 -18.59
C ASP A 122 -25.13 23.06 -18.50
N PRO A 123 -24.73 24.13 -17.78
CA PRO A 123 -25.53 25.35 -17.65
C PRO A 123 -25.73 26.08 -18.98
N ASP A 124 -24.98 25.75 -20.03
CA ASP A 124 -25.08 26.36 -21.36
C ASP A 124 -25.85 25.52 -22.39
N ALA A 125 -26.31 24.31 -22.04
CA ALA A 125 -27.07 23.46 -22.97
C ALA A 125 -28.40 24.11 -23.41
N ALA A 126 -29.06 24.85 -22.52
CA ALA A 126 -30.32 25.56 -22.82
C ALA A 126 -30.16 26.78 -23.75
N SER A 127 -28.93 27.24 -24.00
CA SER A 127 -28.64 28.45 -24.77
C SER A 127 -28.34 28.18 -26.26
N ARG A 128 -28.22 26.91 -26.67
CA ARG A 128 -27.83 26.51 -28.04
C ARG A 128 -28.99 26.15 -28.97
N GLU A 129 -30.23 26.15 -28.49
CA GLU A 129 -31.43 25.83 -29.28
C GLU A 129 -32.26 27.07 -29.71
N ARG A 130 -31.66 28.27 -29.75
CA ARG A 130 -32.35 29.49 -30.24
C ARG A 130 -31.71 30.08 -31.48
#